data_AF-A0A3F3PPT2-F1
#
_entry.id   AF-A0A3F3PPT2-F1
#
_cell.length_a   1.000
_cell.length_b   1.000
_cell.length_c   1.000
_cell.angle_alpha   90.00
_cell.angle_beta   90.00
_cell.angle_gamma   90.00
#
_symmetry.space_group_name_H-M   'P 1'
#
loop_
_entity.id
_entity.type
_entity.pdbx_description
1 polymer ?
#
loop_
_entity_poly.entity_id
_entity_poly.type
_entity_poly.pdbx_seq_one_letter_code
_entity_poly.pdbx_strand_id
1 'polypeptide(L)'
;MQTNQPPEMPPNPEHGFRTLRSIAKIMKSLESRDVLNFLSPSLCEANNIVLLPLDLEAEHHYKGNSSTTPLLFDPLPIEALYAFPIDPHPYASIDKREGSCFSIHDYDTIKDDPCKSYPPFRLRELAIKLERWIHLAPRTHRYSALACTMTHIGPWYPSNTIDKLYGRISNIYDKLGDYLYTVNRIYECIDDGYPYIVMITQHWCKEACPEDSMMRFELLGVLQTMRTRLEKDEEDSEGMLPVLMISFMIPSHARILQAHMHNGKLVVAHSRIYSFETMREAPMDLFTRWLLSSPVGPRKASNTDEE
;
A
#
# COMPACT_ATOMS: atom_id res chain seq x y z
N MET A 1 8.82 34.47 -12.03
CA MET A 1 9.38 33.25 -11.43
C MET A 1 8.33 32.72 -10.47
N GLN A 2 7.49 31.79 -10.92
CA GLN A 2 6.50 31.13 -10.05
C GLN A 2 7.18 29.91 -9.44
N THR A 3 7.20 29.84 -8.12
CA THR A 3 7.73 28.75 -7.32
C THR A 3 6.87 27.51 -7.55
N ASN A 4 7.45 26.49 -8.19
CA ASN A 4 6.85 25.16 -8.39
C ASN A 4 6.88 24.36 -7.07
N GLN A 5 6.18 24.82 -6.03
CA GLN A 5 5.91 23.97 -4.88
C GLN A 5 4.58 23.21 -5.11
N PRO A 6 4.51 21.91 -4.75
CA PRO A 6 3.23 21.23 -4.58
C PRO A 6 2.32 22.05 -3.66
N PRO A 7 0.99 21.92 -3.76
CA PRO A 7 0.11 22.62 -2.84
C PRO A 7 0.47 22.13 -1.44
N GLU A 8 1.04 23.03 -0.62
CA GLU A 8 1.35 22.74 0.76
C GLU A 8 0.03 22.38 1.44
N MET A 9 -0.04 21.13 1.91
CA MET A 9 -1.17 20.72 2.74
C MET A 9 -1.20 21.65 3.96
N PRO A 10 -2.35 22.24 4.30
CA PRO A 10 -2.44 23.12 5.44
C PRO A 10 -2.01 22.34 6.70
N PRO A 11 -1.20 22.93 7.58
CA PRO A 11 -0.73 22.27 8.79
C PRO A 11 -1.94 21.78 9.58
N ASN A 12 -1.90 20.52 10.02
CA ASN A 12 -2.98 19.92 10.78
C ASN A 12 -2.98 20.54 12.19
N PRO A 13 -3.96 21.39 12.55
CA PRO A 13 -3.87 22.20 13.77
C PRO A 13 -4.11 21.41 15.06
N GLU A 14 -4.33 20.09 14.99
CA GLU A 14 -4.83 19.29 16.10
C GLU A 14 -3.90 18.15 16.52
N HIS A 15 -3.26 18.35 17.68
CA HIS A 15 -2.33 17.48 18.40
C HIS A 15 -2.72 15.98 18.45
N GLY A 16 -1.74 15.08 18.32
CA GLY A 16 -1.88 13.62 18.10
C GLY A 16 -2.90 12.85 18.94
N PHE A 17 -3.20 13.28 20.17
CA PHE A 17 -4.28 12.71 21.01
C PHE A 17 -5.66 12.79 20.34
N ARG A 18 -5.94 13.84 19.57
CA ARG A 18 -7.21 13.99 18.83
C ARG A 18 -7.26 13.06 17.62
N THR A 19 -6.14 12.87 16.93
CA THR A 19 -6.03 11.93 15.80
C THR A 19 -6.30 10.50 16.25
N LEU A 20 -5.69 10.04 17.34
CA LEU A 20 -5.91 8.70 17.87
C LEU A 20 -7.39 8.48 18.25
N ARG A 21 -8.02 9.49 18.87
CA ARG A 21 -9.46 9.45 19.19
C ARG A 21 -10.34 9.35 17.95
N SER A 22 -10.02 10.10 16.90
CA SER A 22 -10.73 10.06 15.63
C SER A 22 -10.58 8.70 14.94
N ILE A 23 -9.37 8.14 14.89
CA ILE A 23 -9.12 6.79 14.39
C ILE A 23 -9.96 5.77 15.16
N ALA A 24 -9.92 5.79 16.49
CA ALA A 24 -10.69 4.87 17.32
C ALA A 24 -12.21 5.00 17.09
N LYS A 25 -12.72 6.21 16.87
CA LYS A 25 -14.13 6.46 16.56
C LYS A 25 -14.53 5.85 15.21
N ILE A 26 -13.72 6.06 14.16
CA ILE A 26 -13.98 5.51 12.82
C ILE A 26 -13.93 3.98 12.89
N MET A 27 -12.87 3.41 13.49
CA MET A 27 -12.74 1.96 13.67
C MET A 27 -13.92 1.36 14.40
N LYS A 28 -14.38 1.97 15.52
CA LYS A 28 -15.54 1.47 16.27
C LYS A 28 -16.79 1.39 15.39
N SER A 29 -17.01 2.38 14.52
CA SER A 29 -18.12 2.36 13.57
C SER A 29 -17.96 1.22 12.56
N LEU A 30 -16.76 1.10 11.98
CA LEU A 30 -16.41 0.07 11.01
C LEU A 30 -16.25 -1.34 11.62
N GLU A 31 -16.23 -1.53 12.94
CA GLU A 31 -16.15 -2.85 13.59
C GLU A 31 -17.55 -3.42 13.93
N SER A 32 -18.63 -2.65 13.72
CA SER A 32 -19.99 -3.13 13.95
C SER A 32 -20.38 -4.29 13.02
N ARG A 33 -21.06 -5.31 13.53
CA ARG A 33 -21.47 -6.48 12.72
C ARG A 33 -22.43 -6.13 11.59
N ASP A 34 -23.19 -5.05 11.73
CA ASP A 34 -24.19 -4.61 10.75
C ASP A 34 -23.56 -3.89 9.53
N VAL A 35 -22.25 -3.61 9.57
CA VAL A 35 -21.56 -2.96 8.46
C VAL A 35 -21.26 -3.97 7.36
N LEU A 36 -21.61 -3.61 6.13
CA LEU A 36 -21.35 -4.42 4.95
C LEU A 36 -19.85 -4.63 4.70
N ASN A 37 -19.50 -5.70 3.99
CA ASN A 37 -18.10 -5.97 3.59
C ASN A 37 -17.53 -4.91 2.64
N PHE A 38 -18.40 -4.23 1.89
CA PHE A 38 -18.06 -3.13 0.99
C PHE A 38 -18.77 -1.86 1.43
N LEU A 39 -18.06 -0.75 1.41
CA LEU A 39 -18.59 0.57 1.72
C LEU A 39 -18.68 1.37 0.44
N SER A 40 -19.89 1.77 0.08
CA SER A 40 -20.13 2.76 -0.96
C SER A 40 -19.53 4.12 -0.56
N PRO A 41 -19.37 5.06 -1.51
CA PRO A 41 -18.93 6.42 -1.21
C PRO A 41 -19.80 7.11 -0.16
N SER A 42 -21.12 6.93 -0.21
CA SER A 42 -22.07 7.50 0.78
C SER A 42 -21.88 6.92 2.19
N LEU A 43 -21.61 5.62 2.29
CA LEU A 43 -21.30 4.99 3.59
C LEU A 43 -19.95 5.45 4.12
N CYS A 44 -18.96 5.65 3.25
CA CYS A 44 -17.67 6.21 3.64
C CYS A 44 -17.85 7.63 4.21
N GLU A 45 -18.59 8.50 3.51
CA GLU A 45 -18.85 9.87 3.95
C GLU A 45 -19.55 9.91 5.32
N ALA A 46 -20.57 9.06 5.52
CA ALA A 46 -21.28 8.92 6.80
C ALA A 46 -20.36 8.48 7.96
N ASN A 47 -19.23 7.85 7.65
CA ASN A 47 -18.24 7.36 8.61
C ASN A 47 -17.01 8.28 8.74
N ASN A 48 -17.08 9.53 8.26
CA ASN A 48 -15.96 10.48 8.25
C ASN A 48 -14.76 9.99 7.42
N ILE A 49 -15.05 9.28 6.33
CA ILE A 49 -14.05 8.83 5.35
C ILE A 49 -14.28 9.60 4.06
N VAL A 50 -13.25 10.29 3.59
CA VAL A 50 -13.27 11.04 2.33
C VAL A 50 -12.56 10.20 1.28
N LEU A 51 -13.26 9.87 0.20
CA LEU A 51 -12.68 9.15 -0.93
C LEU A 51 -12.25 10.14 -2.00
N LEU A 52 -11.05 9.94 -2.54
CA LEU A 52 -10.47 10.73 -3.63
C LEU A 52 -9.96 9.79 -4.73
N PRO A 53 -10.02 10.20 -6.00
CA PRO A 53 -9.37 9.44 -7.06
C PRO A 53 -7.85 9.55 -6.93
N LEU A 54 -7.16 8.44 -7.19
CA LEU A 54 -5.72 8.36 -7.34
C LEU A 54 -5.39 7.89 -8.76
N ASP A 55 -5.02 8.83 -9.62
CA ASP A 55 -4.45 8.49 -10.92
C ASP A 55 -3.00 8.08 -10.73
N LEU A 56 -2.67 6.85 -11.10
CA LEU A 56 -1.33 6.27 -10.95
C LEU A 56 -0.41 6.57 -12.14
N GLU A 57 -0.98 7.03 -13.26
CA GLU A 57 -0.27 7.20 -14.55
C GLU A 57 -0.13 8.68 -14.96
N ALA A 58 -0.82 9.60 -14.29
CA ALA A 58 -0.75 11.03 -14.62
C ALA A 58 0.68 11.60 -14.50
N GLU A 59 1.18 12.24 -15.55
CA GLU A 59 2.49 12.93 -15.57
C GLU A 59 2.59 14.12 -14.58
N HIS A 60 1.47 14.48 -13.92
CA HIS A 60 1.37 15.64 -13.04
C HIS A 60 1.95 15.44 -11.63
N HIS A 61 2.53 14.28 -11.32
CA HIS A 61 3.19 14.07 -10.01
C HIS A 61 4.37 15.03 -9.75
N TYR A 62 4.95 15.64 -10.80
CA TYR A 62 6.03 16.64 -10.69
C TYR A 62 5.58 18.11 -10.64
N LYS A 63 4.30 18.43 -10.91
CA LYS A 63 3.82 19.81 -10.98
C LYS A 63 2.62 19.97 -10.05
N GLY A 64 2.81 20.77 -9.00
CA GLY A 64 1.90 21.07 -7.90
C GLY A 64 0.51 21.61 -8.18
N ASN A 65 -0.18 21.12 -9.22
CA ASN A 65 -1.48 21.61 -9.66
C ASN A 65 -2.59 20.56 -9.56
N SER A 66 -2.37 19.42 -8.88
CA SER A 66 -3.48 18.57 -8.49
C SER A 66 -4.24 19.25 -7.35
N SER A 67 -5.34 19.91 -7.69
CA SER A 67 -6.23 20.58 -6.71
C SER A 67 -7.11 19.59 -5.94
N THR A 68 -7.00 18.28 -6.19
CA THR A 68 -7.98 17.30 -5.73
C THR A 68 -7.43 16.21 -4.80
N THR A 69 -6.14 15.86 -4.90
CA THR A 69 -5.53 14.83 -4.03
C THR A 69 -4.07 15.18 -3.72
N PRO A 70 -3.70 15.42 -2.45
CA PRO A 70 -2.30 15.61 -2.10
C PRO A 70 -1.53 14.31 -2.30
N LEU A 71 -0.47 14.36 -3.10
CA LEU A 71 0.43 13.24 -3.30
C LEU A 71 1.35 13.14 -2.08
N LEU A 72 1.34 12.00 -1.39
CA LEU A 72 2.21 11.72 -0.24
C LEU A 72 3.29 10.69 -0.61
N PHE A 73 3.06 9.92 -1.67
CA PHE A 73 4.00 8.93 -2.18
C PHE A 73 4.28 9.24 -3.64
N ASP A 74 5.51 9.65 -3.95
CA ASP A 74 5.94 9.92 -5.32
C ASP A 74 6.52 8.63 -5.93
N PRO A 75 5.85 8.00 -6.91
CA PRO A 75 6.30 6.73 -7.46
C PRO A 75 7.69 6.87 -8.08
N LEU A 76 8.49 5.80 -8.04
CA LEU A 76 9.77 5.80 -8.75
C LEU A 76 9.54 6.17 -10.24
N PRO A 77 10.39 7.01 -10.85
CA PRO A 77 10.31 7.28 -12.27
C PRO A 77 10.49 5.99 -13.07
N ILE A 78 9.86 5.89 -14.25
CA ILE A 78 9.98 4.68 -15.08
C ILE A 78 11.42 4.45 -15.53
N GLU A 79 12.18 5.53 -15.67
CA GLU A 79 13.60 5.56 -15.96
C GLU A 79 14.44 4.81 -14.91
N ALA A 80 13.99 4.77 -13.65
CA ALA A 80 14.64 3.98 -12.62
C ALA A 80 14.59 2.48 -12.97
N LEU A 81 13.50 2.00 -13.57
CA LEU A 81 13.42 0.60 -14.02
C LEU A 81 14.37 0.32 -15.19
N TYR A 82 14.60 1.30 -16.07
CA TYR A 82 15.54 1.18 -17.19
C TYR A 82 17.00 1.28 -16.78
N ALA A 83 17.30 2.03 -15.71
CA ALA A 83 18.63 2.08 -15.12
C ALA A 83 19.01 0.75 -14.44
N PHE A 84 18.01 0.01 -13.99
CA PHE A 84 18.13 -1.29 -13.33
C PHE A 84 17.31 -2.36 -14.06
N PRO A 85 17.70 -2.79 -15.28
CA PRO A 85 16.99 -3.85 -15.98
C PRO A 85 17.23 -5.21 -15.31
N ILE A 86 16.25 -6.11 -15.44
CA ILE A 86 16.36 -7.49 -14.95
C ILE A 86 17.52 -8.19 -15.67
N ASP A 87 18.40 -8.86 -14.91
CA ASP A 87 19.44 -9.73 -15.45
C ASP A 87 18.82 -11.07 -15.88
N PRO A 88 18.82 -11.41 -17.18
CA PRO A 88 18.22 -12.65 -17.64
C PRO A 88 19.02 -13.91 -17.23
N HIS A 89 20.31 -13.80 -16.89
CA HIS A 89 21.17 -14.98 -16.71
C HIS A 89 20.85 -15.81 -15.46
N PRO A 90 20.77 -15.23 -14.24
CA PRO A 90 20.36 -15.97 -13.06
C PRO A 90 18.86 -16.28 -13.13
N TYR A 91 18.09 -15.36 -13.74
CA TYR A 91 16.65 -15.45 -13.90
C TYR A 91 16.22 -16.69 -14.69
N ALA A 92 16.87 -16.99 -15.81
CA ALA A 92 16.59 -18.18 -16.63
C ALA A 92 16.81 -19.52 -15.91
N SER A 93 17.52 -19.54 -14.76
CA SER A 93 17.65 -20.74 -13.94
C SER A 93 16.57 -20.86 -12.85
N ILE A 94 16.10 -19.72 -12.32
CA ILE A 94 14.95 -19.63 -11.41
C ILE A 94 13.66 -20.00 -12.16
N ASP A 95 13.55 -19.60 -13.42
CA ASP A 95 12.34 -19.73 -14.25
C ASP A 95 12.15 -21.12 -14.90
N LYS A 96 13.18 -22.00 -14.86
CA LYS A 96 13.10 -23.36 -15.45
C LYS A 96 12.21 -24.34 -14.67
N ARG A 97 11.63 -23.95 -13.54
CA ARG A 97 10.66 -24.76 -12.81
C ARG A 97 9.24 -24.41 -13.25
N GLU A 98 8.77 -25.00 -14.34
CA GLU A 98 7.36 -24.93 -14.74
C GLU A 98 6.43 -25.31 -13.56
N GLY A 99 5.38 -24.51 -13.35
CA GLY A 99 4.43 -24.73 -12.26
C GLY A 99 4.95 -24.39 -10.86
N SER A 100 6.08 -23.69 -10.77
CA SER A 100 6.58 -23.22 -9.49
C SER A 100 5.94 -21.89 -9.07
N CYS A 101 5.69 -21.71 -7.77
CA CYS A 101 5.39 -20.40 -7.18
C CYS A 101 6.53 -19.36 -7.38
N PHE A 102 7.67 -19.78 -7.95
CA PHE A 102 8.82 -18.95 -8.34
C PHE A 102 8.73 -18.39 -9.77
N SER A 103 7.83 -18.87 -10.64
CA SER A 103 7.73 -18.36 -12.01
C SER A 103 6.91 -17.06 -12.07
N ILE A 104 7.41 -16.10 -12.84
CA ILE A 104 6.79 -14.79 -13.09
C ILE A 104 6.17 -14.76 -14.50
N HIS A 105 6.04 -15.90 -15.18
CA HIS A 105 5.30 -16.00 -16.44
C HIS A 105 3.77 -15.95 -16.24
N ASP A 106 3.07 -15.73 -17.37
CA ASP A 106 1.61 -15.69 -17.48
C ASP A 106 0.91 -16.90 -16.84
N TYR A 107 -0.34 -16.67 -16.43
CA TYR A 107 -1.18 -17.56 -15.64
C TYR A 107 -1.66 -18.79 -16.44
N ASP A 108 -1.20 -18.93 -17.69
CA ASP A 108 -1.58 -19.93 -18.68
C ASP A 108 -1.10 -21.34 -18.31
N THR A 109 -0.12 -21.47 -17.41
CA THR A 109 0.36 -22.78 -16.94
C THR A 109 -0.20 -23.20 -15.58
N ILE A 110 -1.19 -22.48 -15.04
CA ILE A 110 -1.89 -22.99 -13.87
C ILE A 110 -2.81 -24.10 -14.38
N LYS A 111 -2.28 -25.33 -14.35
CA LYS A 111 -3.08 -26.57 -14.44
C LYS A 111 -4.37 -26.39 -13.65
N ASP A 112 -5.42 -27.13 -13.98
CA ASP A 112 -6.52 -27.32 -13.02
C ASP A 112 -5.93 -27.86 -11.71
N ASP A 113 -5.65 -26.92 -10.81
CA ASP A 113 -4.89 -27.11 -9.58
C ASP A 113 -5.81 -26.68 -8.42
N PRO A 114 -5.72 -27.32 -7.25
CA PRO A 114 -6.41 -26.93 -6.02
C PRO A 114 -6.47 -25.41 -5.75
N CYS A 115 -5.54 -24.59 -6.22
CA CYS A 115 -5.65 -23.13 -6.08
C CYS A 115 -6.88 -22.50 -6.78
N LYS A 116 -7.48 -23.12 -7.82
CA LYS A 116 -8.81 -22.70 -8.34
C LYS A 116 -9.95 -23.04 -7.37
N SER A 117 -9.80 -24.12 -6.60
CA SER A 117 -10.81 -24.55 -5.61
C SER A 117 -10.79 -23.73 -4.31
N TYR A 118 -9.70 -23.00 -4.04
CA TYR A 118 -9.56 -22.17 -2.84
C TYR A 118 -8.94 -20.80 -3.15
N PRO A 119 -9.77 -19.77 -3.39
CA PRO A 119 -9.31 -18.44 -3.82
C PRO A 119 -8.30 -17.72 -2.89
N PRO A 120 -8.22 -17.97 -1.57
CA PRO A 120 -7.15 -17.41 -0.75
C PRO A 120 -5.73 -17.81 -1.18
N PHE A 121 -5.53 -19.01 -1.74
CA PHE A 121 -4.20 -19.40 -2.24
C PHE A 121 -3.77 -18.56 -3.45
N ARG A 122 -4.72 -18.18 -4.31
CA ARG A 122 -4.45 -17.33 -5.48
C ARG A 122 -3.97 -15.94 -5.04
N LEU A 123 -4.68 -15.32 -4.11
CA LEU A 123 -4.25 -14.04 -3.53
C LEU A 123 -2.90 -14.14 -2.84
N ARG A 124 -2.66 -15.28 -2.18
CA ARG A 124 -1.36 -15.58 -1.58
C ARG A 124 -0.24 -15.56 -2.60
N GLU A 125 -0.45 -16.21 -3.73
CA GLU A 125 0.51 -16.28 -4.82
C GLU A 125 0.81 -14.88 -5.40
N LEU A 126 -0.21 -14.05 -5.64
CA LEU A 126 -0.02 -12.69 -6.18
C LEU A 126 0.91 -11.84 -5.33
N ALA A 127 0.65 -11.76 -4.01
CA ALA A 127 1.48 -10.96 -3.12
C ALA A 127 2.92 -11.50 -3.05
N ILE A 128 3.08 -12.83 -3.00
CA ILE A 128 4.40 -13.46 -3.03
C ILE A 128 5.14 -13.14 -4.32
N LYS A 129 4.46 -13.14 -5.47
CA LYS A 129 5.08 -12.77 -6.75
C LYS A 129 5.55 -11.33 -6.76
N LEU A 130 4.73 -10.37 -6.30
CA LEU A 130 5.16 -8.97 -6.19
C LEU A 130 6.35 -8.81 -5.23
N GLU A 131 6.31 -9.45 -4.06
CA GLU A 131 7.44 -9.43 -3.12
C GLU A 131 8.72 -10.00 -3.75
N ARG A 132 8.63 -11.14 -4.44
CA ARG A 132 9.79 -11.74 -5.11
C ARG A 132 10.28 -10.91 -6.28
N TRP A 133 9.38 -10.26 -7.01
CA TRP A 133 9.72 -9.34 -8.10
C TRP A 133 10.61 -8.20 -7.61
N ILE A 134 10.36 -7.68 -6.40
CA ILE A 134 11.18 -6.58 -5.86
C ILE A 134 12.42 -7.06 -5.09
N HIS A 135 12.36 -8.22 -4.43
CA HIS A 135 13.41 -8.72 -3.53
C HIS A 135 14.37 -9.72 -4.16
N LEU A 136 13.95 -10.46 -5.18
CA LEU A 136 14.72 -11.59 -5.71
C LEU A 136 15.03 -11.48 -7.20
N ALA A 137 14.28 -10.69 -7.98
CA ALA A 137 14.61 -10.49 -9.38
C ALA A 137 15.96 -9.76 -9.48
N PRO A 138 17.03 -10.43 -9.95
CA PRO A 138 18.35 -9.84 -10.01
C PRO A 138 18.34 -8.74 -11.08
N ARG A 139 18.92 -7.61 -10.75
CA ARG A 139 18.98 -6.43 -11.62
C ARG A 139 20.44 -6.10 -11.90
N THR A 140 20.74 -5.80 -13.15
CA THR A 140 22.03 -5.23 -13.53
C THR A 140 21.96 -3.71 -13.40
N HIS A 141 23.08 -3.06 -13.08
CA HIS A 141 23.16 -1.61 -13.10
C HIS A 141 24.34 -1.19 -13.98
N ARG A 142 24.13 -0.20 -14.86
CA ARG A 142 25.11 0.22 -15.88
C ARG A 142 26.48 0.60 -15.28
N TYR A 143 26.53 1.02 -14.02
CA TYR A 143 27.75 1.49 -13.35
C TYR A 143 28.14 0.71 -12.10
N SER A 144 27.46 -0.39 -11.78
CA SER A 144 27.80 -1.22 -10.61
C SER A 144 27.99 -2.67 -11.03
N ALA A 145 29.11 -3.27 -10.62
CA ALA A 145 29.39 -4.68 -10.82
C ALA A 145 28.68 -5.59 -9.79
N LEU A 146 27.98 -5.01 -8.81
CA LEU A 146 27.26 -5.76 -7.78
C LEU A 146 25.84 -6.06 -8.26
N ALA A 147 25.43 -7.33 -8.09
CA ALA A 147 24.04 -7.72 -8.25
C ALA A 147 23.18 -6.94 -7.24
N CYS A 148 22.08 -6.35 -7.72
CA CYS A 148 21.15 -5.59 -6.89
C CYS A 148 19.71 -6.02 -7.20
N THR A 149 18.77 -5.58 -6.37
CA THR A 149 17.32 -5.83 -6.51
C THR A 149 16.60 -4.49 -6.40
N MET A 150 15.31 -4.44 -6.78
CA MET A 150 14.56 -3.17 -6.72
C MET A 150 14.46 -2.59 -5.31
N THR A 151 14.49 -3.44 -4.28
CA THR A 151 14.47 -2.99 -2.88
C THR A 151 15.71 -2.22 -2.44
N HIS A 152 16.80 -2.22 -3.23
CA HIS A 152 17.96 -1.36 -2.98
C HIS A 152 17.78 0.09 -3.47
N ILE A 153 16.70 0.37 -4.22
CA ILE A 153 16.45 1.67 -4.85
C ILE A 153 15.51 2.54 -3.99
N GLY A 154 14.48 1.92 -3.40
CA GLY A 154 13.50 2.62 -2.57
C GLY A 154 14.00 2.85 -1.14
N PRO A 155 13.54 3.90 -0.44
CA PRO A 155 13.96 4.24 0.92
C PRO A 155 13.22 3.42 1.99
N TRP A 156 13.04 2.12 1.77
CA TRP A 156 12.14 1.27 2.56
C TRP A 156 12.87 0.08 3.17
N TYR A 157 12.61 -0.19 4.45
CA TYR A 157 13.06 -1.42 5.10
C TYR A 157 11.88 -2.20 5.71
N PRO A 158 11.96 -3.54 5.80
CA PRO A 158 10.90 -4.34 6.40
C PRO A 158 10.65 -3.97 7.87
N SER A 159 9.41 -3.68 8.23
CA SER A 159 9.03 -3.36 9.60
C SER A 159 8.99 -4.61 10.49
N ASN A 160 9.55 -4.47 11.70
CA ASN A 160 9.40 -5.46 12.77
C ASN A 160 8.04 -5.36 13.50
N THR A 161 7.16 -4.42 13.12
CA THR A 161 5.85 -4.23 13.77
C THR A 161 4.76 -5.14 13.21
N ILE A 162 5.06 -5.92 12.18
CA ILE A 162 4.10 -6.78 11.49
C ILE A 162 3.39 -7.76 12.43
N ASP A 163 4.09 -8.37 13.39
CA ASP A 163 3.49 -9.34 14.31
C ASP A 163 2.45 -8.69 15.23
N LYS A 164 2.72 -7.46 15.68
CA LYS A 164 1.78 -6.68 16.49
C LYS A 164 0.55 -6.31 15.67
N LEU A 165 0.73 -5.92 14.41
CA LEU A 165 -0.37 -5.59 13.52
C LEU A 165 -1.22 -6.83 13.20
N TYR A 166 -0.56 -7.94 12.89
CA TYR A 166 -1.20 -9.22 12.60
C TYR A 166 -2.10 -9.67 13.76
N GLY A 167 -1.58 -9.67 14.99
CA GLY A 167 -2.37 -10.04 16.17
C GLY A 167 -3.60 -9.15 16.38
N ARG A 168 -3.45 -7.82 16.19
CA ARG A 168 -4.56 -6.87 16.34
C ARG A 168 -5.64 -7.04 15.28
N ILE A 169 -5.22 -7.26 14.04
CA ILE A 169 -6.12 -7.44 12.91
C ILE A 169 -6.82 -8.81 12.99
N SER A 170 -6.11 -9.87 13.41
CA SER A 170 -6.72 -11.19 13.67
C SER A 170 -7.87 -11.07 14.66
N ASN A 171 -7.71 -10.28 15.73
CA ASN A 171 -8.78 -10.03 16.70
C ASN A 171 -9.99 -9.31 16.11
N ILE A 172 -9.82 -8.50 15.06
CA ILE A 172 -10.93 -7.85 14.35
C ILE A 172 -11.64 -8.88 13.45
N TYR A 173 -10.87 -9.70 12.74
CA TYR A 173 -11.37 -10.77 11.90
C TYR A 173 -12.25 -11.77 12.67
N ASP A 174 -11.78 -12.25 13.83
CA ASP A 174 -12.50 -13.24 14.64
C ASP A 174 -13.88 -12.73 15.09
N LYS A 175 -14.08 -11.41 15.16
CA LYS A 175 -15.38 -10.81 15.47
C LYS A 175 -16.36 -10.82 14.28
N LEU A 176 -15.86 -10.83 13.04
CA LEU A 176 -16.59 -10.56 11.79
C LEU A 176 -16.76 -11.80 10.88
N GLY A 177 -15.94 -12.83 11.02
CA GLY A 177 -16.24 -14.24 10.68
C GLY A 177 -16.31 -14.67 9.19
N ASP A 178 -16.58 -13.77 8.24
CA ASP A 178 -16.82 -14.13 6.82
C ASP A 178 -15.79 -13.55 5.83
N TYR A 179 -14.68 -13.00 6.31
CA TYR A 179 -13.74 -12.21 5.50
C TYR A 179 -12.29 -12.52 5.86
N LEU A 180 -11.50 -13.14 5.00
CA LEU A 180 -10.09 -13.36 5.31
C LEU A 180 -9.26 -12.16 4.87
N TYR A 181 -8.68 -11.46 5.85
CA TYR A 181 -7.71 -10.39 5.62
C TYR A 181 -6.34 -10.81 6.11
N THR A 182 -5.30 -10.53 5.32
CA THR A 182 -3.91 -10.82 5.70
C THR A 182 -3.01 -9.64 5.38
N VAL A 183 -2.12 -9.29 6.31
CA VAL A 183 -0.99 -8.40 6.04
C VAL A 183 0.21 -9.24 5.66
N ASN A 184 0.71 -9.04 4.45
CA ASN A 184 1.88 -9.77 3.94
C ASN A 184 3.17 -9.12 4.40
N ARG A 185 3.26 -7.80 4.17
CA ARG A 185 4.44 -7.01 4.47
C ARG A 185 4.06 -5.60 4.87
N ILE A 186 4.91 -5.04 5.72
CA ILE A 186 4.92 -3.63 6.10
C ILE A 186 6.36 -3.17 5.92
N TYR A 187 6.52 -2.00 5.34
CA TYR A 187 7.79 -1.32 5.20
C TYR A 187 7.71 0.04 5.88
N GLU A 188 8.80 0.42 6.52
CA GLU A 188 9.00 1.72 7.14
C GLU A 188 10.04 2.50 6.33
N CYS A 189 9.88 3.82 6.31
CA CYS A 189 10.87 4.68 5.64
C CYS A 189 12.17 4.69 6.44
N ILE A 190 13.31 4.60 5.74
CA ILE A 190 14.65 4.66 6.34
C ILE A 190 14.91 6.02 7.01
N ASP A 191 14.35 7.09 6.45
CA ASP A 191 14.43 8.43 7.05
C ASP A 191 13.34 8.56 8.13
N ASP A 192 13.76 8.50 9.40
CA ASP A 192 12.87 8.58 10.57
C ASP A 192 12.08 9.90 10.64
N GLY A 193 12.49 10.93 9.87
CA GLY A 193 11.72 12.14 9.67
C GLY A 193 10.42 11.92 8.88
N TYR A 194 10.27 10.80 8.17
CA TYR A 194 9.03 10.43 7.49
C TYR A 194 8.35 9.26 8.21
N PRO A 195 7.23 9.48 8.93
CA PRO A 195 6.48 8.40 9.59
C PRO A 195 5.64 7.56 8.61
N TYR A 196 6.10 7.43 7.37
CA TYR A 196 5.35 6.86 6.26
C TYR A 196 5.46 5.34 6.32
N ILE A 197 4.38 4.68 5.92
CA ILE A 197 4.32 3.23 5.85
C ILE A 197 3.85 2.82 4.47
N VAL A 198 4.48 1.77 3.95
CA VAL A 198 3.97 1.03 2.79
C VAL A 198 3.61 -0.38 3.23
N MET A 199 2.46 -0.91 2.79
CA MET A 199 2.02 -2.25 3.14
C MET A 199 1.45 -3.02 1.96
N ILE A 200 1.62 -4.34 2.01
CA ILE A 200 1.01 -5.29 1.06
C ILE A 200 0.00 -6.13 1.83
N THR A 201 -1.22 -6.22 1.29
CA THR A 201 -2.34 -6.88 1.96
C THR A 201 -3.12 -7.77 1.00
N GLN A 202 -3.82 -8.74 1.57
CA GLN A 202 -4.71 -9.66 0.87
C GLN A 202 -6.10 -9.61 1.47
N HIS A 203 -7.08 -9.62 0.59
CA HIS A 203 -8.49 -9.44 0.89
C HIS A 203 -9.30 -10.52 0.20
N TRP A 204 -9.74 -11.51 0.96
CA TRP A 204 -10.63 -12.54 0.50
C TRP A 204 -12.02 -12.37 1.11
N CYS A 205 -13.02 -12.31 0.22
CA CYS A 205 -14.43 -12.32 0.57
C CYS A 205 -15.20 -13.14 -0.47
N LYS A 206 -16.49 -13.39 -0.23
CA LYS A 206 -17.34 -14.20 -1.13
C LYS A 206 -17.69 -13.47 -2.44
N GLU A 207 -17.66 -12.14 -2.43
CA GLU A 207 -18.12 -11.29 -3.52
C GLU A 207 -16.96 -10.41 -4.02
N ALA A 208 -16.93 -10.08 -5.31
CA ALA A 208 -15.97 -9.11 -5.82
C ALA A 208 -16.33 -7.70 -5.34
N CYS A 209 -15.33 -6.88 -4.96
CA CYS A 209 -15.59 -5.50 -4.59
C CYS A 209 -16.07 -4.70 -5.80
N PRO A 210 -17.17 -3.94 -5.71
CA PRO A 210 -17.53 -2.97 -6.73
C PRO A 210 -16.42 -1.92 -6.90
N GLU A 211 -16.25 -1.43 -8.13
CA GLU A 211 -15.17 -0.50 -8.53
C GLU A 211 -15.17 0.79 -7.69
N ASP A 212 -16.35 1.33 -7.41
CA ASP A 212 -16.56 2.59 -6.68
C ASP A 212 -16.58 2.43 -5.16
N SER A 213 -16.41 1.21 -4.67
CA SER A 213 -16.58 0.85 -3.27
C SER A 213 -15.26 0.49 -2.62
N MET A 214 -15.20 0.68 -1.30
CA MET A 214 -14.06 0.31 -0.48
C MET A 214 -14.30 -1.02 0.22
N MET A 215 -13.32 -1.91 0.25
CA MET A 215 -13.42 -3.07 1.13
C MET A 215 -13.25 -2.61 2.57
N ARG A 216 -14.12 -3.10 3.44
CA ARG A 216 -14.13 -2.75 4.86
C ARG A 216 -12.77 -2.96 5.53
N PHE A 217 -12.08 -4.05 5.17
CA PHE A 217 -10.77 -4.38 5.74
C PHE A 217 -9.59 -3.62 5.13
N GLU A 218 -9.74 -2.96 3.98
CA GLU A 218 -8.74 -1.98 3.53
C GLU A 218 -8.72 -0.80 4.50
N LEU A 219 -9.90 -0.29 4.84
CA LEU A 219 -10.06 0.83 5.76
C LEU A 219 -9.64 0.47 7.19
N LEU A 220 -10.10 -0.67 7.70
CA LEU A 220 -9.69 -1.16 9.03
C LEU A 220 -8.18 -1.45 9.09
N GLY A 221 -7.59 -2.01 8.03
CA GLY A 221 -6.15 -2.27 7.94
C GLY A 221 -5.33 -0.97 8.01
N VAL A 222 -5.72 0.04 7.23
CA VAL A 222 -5.10 1.38 7.27
C VAL A 222 -5.21 1.99 8.66
N LEU A 223 -6.42 2.05 9.23
CA LEU A 223 -6.68 2.67 10.54
C LEU A 223 -5.94 1.94 11.66
N GLN A 224 -5.94 0.60 11.66
CA GLN A 224 -5.24 -0.19 12.66
C GLN A 224 -3.72 -0.03 12.55
N THR A 225 -3.20 0.19 11.34
CA THR A 225 -1.79 0.52 11.11
C THR A 225 -1.45 1.88 11.70
N MET A 226 -2.20 2.92 11.36
CA MET A 226 -2.03 4.27 11.92
C MET A 226 -2.13 4.26 13.45
N ARG A 227 -3.13 3.58 14.01
CA ARG A 227 -3.31 3.42 15.46
C ARG A 227 -2.10 2.79 16.13
N THR A 228 -1.57 1.71 15.54
CA THR A 228 -0.43 0.98 16.13
C THR A 228 0.83 1.82 16.15
N ARG A 229 1.02 2.69 15.15
CA ARG A 229 2.12 3.66 15.13
C ARG A 229 1.95 4.74 16.19
N LEU A 230 0.80 5.42 16.24
CA LEU A 230 0.56 6.49 17.21
C LEU A 230 0.64 6.00 18.67
N GLU A 231 0.25 4.76 18.94
CA GLU A 231 0.36 4.17 20.28
C GLU A 231 1.81 3.80 20.65
N LYS A 232 2.72 3.72 19.68
CA LYS A 232 4.13 3.38 19.89
C LYS A 232 5.01 4.62 19.95
N ASP A 233 4.77 5.57 19.05
CA ASP A 233 5.57 6.78 18.89
C ASP A 233 4.76 7.95 19.49
N GLU A 234 4.97 8.25 20.78
CA GLU A 234 4.30 9.35 21.53
C GLU A 234 4.62 10.76 20.95
N GLU A 235 5.49 10.83 19.94
CA GLU A 235 6.11 12.04 19.37
C GLU A 235 5.88 12.21 17.85
N ASP A 236 4.88 11.56 17.24
CA ASP A 236 4.52 11.88 15.85
C ASP A 236 3.89 13.27 15.77
N SER A 237 4.77 14.26 15.62
CA SER A 237 4.48 15.67 15.36
C SER A 237 3.38 15.78 14.32
N GLU A 238 2.31 16.49 14.68
CA GLU A 238 1.16 16.83 13.84
C GLU A 238 0.18 15.68 13.47
N GLY A 239 0.42 14.44 13.93
CA GLY A 239 -0.54 13.34 13.79
C GLY A 239 -0.78 12.89 12.34
N MET A 240 0.13 13.20 11.42
CA MET A 240 0.05 12.76 10.04
C MET A 240 0.85 11.47 9.85
N LEU A 241 0.13 10.38 9.62
CA LEU A 241 0.70 9.04 9.39
C LEU A 241 0.27 8.50 8.03
N PRO A 242 0.95 8.88 6.94
CA PRO A 242 0.57 8.40 5.62
C PRO A 242 0.83 6.89 5.47
N VAL A 243 -0.17 6.21 4.94
CA VAL A 243 -0.12 4.78 4.64
C VAL A 243 -0.39 4.58 3.16
N LEU A 244 0.55 3.94 2.46
CA LEU A 244 0.33 3.39 1.13
C LEU A 244 0.02 1.90 1.27
N MET A 245 -1.11 1.44 0.73
CA MET A 245 -1.51 0.04 0.73
C MET A 245 -1.62 -0.48 -0.70
N ILE A 246 -0.89 -1.55 -0.99
CA ILE A 246 -1.20 -2.44 -2.11
C ILE A 246 -2.20 -3.48 -1.60
N SER A 247 -3.41 -3.42 -2.16
CA SER A 247 -4.54 -4.24 -1.76
C SER A 247 -4.82 -5.28 -2.83
N PHE A 248 -4.42 -6.53 -2.59
CA PHE A 248 -4.76 -7.67 -3.45
C PHE A 248 -6.12 -8.24 -3.06
N MET A 249 -6.98 -8.49 -4.04
CA MET A 249 -8.36 -8.93 -3.83
C MET A 249 -8.83 -9.95 -4.86
N ILE A 250 -9.87 -10.70 -4.50
CA ILE A 250 -10.46 -11.67 -5.41
C ILE A 250 -11.04 -11.00 -6.67
N PRO A 251 -11.11 -11.73 -7.80
CA PRO A 251 -10.55 -13.07 -8.05
C PRO A 251 -9.02 -13.07 -8.18
N SER A 252 -8.43 -12.13 -8.92
CA SER A 252 -6.99 -11.87 -9.00
C SER A 252 -6.79 -10.43 -9.43
N HIS A 253 -7.13 -9.50 -8.55
CA HIS A 253 -7.10 -8.06 -8.82
C HIS A 253 -6.31 -7.34 -7.74
N ALA A 254 -5.92 -6.10 -8.01
CA ALA A 254 -5.35 -5.24 -6.99
C ALA A 254 -5.63 -3.77 -7.23
N ARG A 255 -5.53 -2.97 -6.18
CA ARG A 255 -5.48 -1.50 -6.27
C ARG A 255 -4.48 -0.93 -5.29
N ILE A 256 -4.14 0.34 -5.50
CA ILE A 256 -3.28 1.12 -4.62
C ILE A 256 -4.12 2.15 -3.89
N LEU A 257 -3.94 2.21 -2.57
CA LEU A 257 -4.54 3.19 -1.70
C LEU A 257 -3.45 4.05 -1.08
N GLN A 258 -3.67 5.35 -1.00
CA GLN A 258 -2.92 6.25 -0.14
C GLN A 258 -3.89 6.85 0.88
N ALA A 259 -3.57 6.76 2.16
CA ALA A 259 -4.43 7.24 3.22
C ALA A 259 -3.68 8.04 4.27
N HIS A 260 -4.34 9.05 4.83
CA HIS A 260 -3.85 9.83 5.96
C HIS A 260 -5.03 10.41 6.76
N MET A 261 -4.77 10.84 7.99
CA MET A 261 -5.75 11.58 8.79
C MET A 261 -5.63 13.08 8.49
N HIS A 262 -6.77 13.74 8.31
CA HIS A 262 -6.84 15.19 8.13
C HIS A 262 -8.10 15.73 8.80
N ASN A 263 -7.97 16.70 9.71
CA ASN A 263 -9.09 17.32 10.43
C ASN A 263 -10.08 16.29 11.04
N GLY A 264 -9.54 15.22 11.63
CA GLY A 264 -10.33 14.16 12.27
C GLY A 264 -11.06 13.21 11.30
N LYS A 265 -10.86 13.35 9.99
CA LYS A 265 -11.38 12.45 8.95
C LYS A 265 -10.26 11.58 8.40
N LEU A 266 -10.62 10.38 7.94
CA LEU A 266 -9.72 9.54 7.15
C LEU A 266 -9.85 9.95 5.69
N VAL A 267 -8.79 10.46 5.09
CA VAL A 267 -8.73 10.72 3.65
C VAL A 267 -8.10 9.52 2.97
N VAL A 268 -8.78 8.94 1.99
CA VAL A 268 -8.31 7.78 1.22
C VAL A 268 -8.36 8.12 -0.26
N ALA A 269 -7.20 8.24 -0.87
CA ALA A 269 -7.06 8.26 -2.31
C ALA A 269 -6.90 6.83 -2.82
N HIS A 270 -7.66 6.43 -3.83
CA HIS A 270 -7.60 5.06 -4.36
C HIS A 270 -7.54 5.03 -5.88
N SER A 271 -6.77 4.09 -6.41
CA SER A 271 -6.76 3.83 -7.85
C SER A 271 -8.02 3.07 -8.28
N ARG A 272 -8.19 2.95 -9.60
CA ARG A 272 -9.03 1.89 -10.19
C ARG A 272 -8.52 0.51 -9.78
N ILE A 273 -9.35 -0.51 -9.98
CA ILE A 273 -8.99 -1.91 -9.80
C ILE A 273 -8.26 -2.40 -11.06
N TYR A 274 -7.08 -2.97 -10.87
CA TYR A 274 -6.25 -3.55 -11.93
C TYR A 274 -6.39 -5.07 -11.94
N SER A 275 -6.46 -5.62 -13.15
CA SER A 275 -6.39 -7.07 -13.35
C SER A 275 -4.97 -7.57 -13.10
N PHE A 276 -4.88 -8.64 -12.34
CA PHE A 276 -3.72 -9.52 -12.18
C PHE A 276 -4.14 -10.94 -12.55
N GLU A 277 -5.05 -11.10 -13.52
CA GLU A 277 -5.45 -12.42 -14.02
C GLU A 277 -4.42 -12.99 -14.98
N THR A 278 -3.70 -12.13 -15.70
CA THR A 278 -2.57 -12.47 -16.58
C THR A 278 -1.37 -11.55 -16.26
N MET A 279 -0.14 -12.03 -16.42
CA MET A 279 1.06 -11.20 -16.25
C MET A 279 1.19 -10.17 -17.38
N ARG A 280 0.69 -10.51 -18.57
CA ARG A 280 0.60 -9.61 -19.73
C ARG A 280 -0.22 -8.36 -19.41
N GLU A 281 -1.29 -8.50 -18.65
CA GLU A 281 -2.17 -7.39 -18.25
C GLU A 281 -1.78 -6.80 -16.89
N ALA A 282 -1.12 -7.60 -16.03
CA ALA A 282 -0.71 -7.18 -14.70
C ALA A 282 0.28 -6.00 -14.76
N PRO A 283 -0.05 -4.86 -14.14
CA PRO A 283 0.80 -3.68 -14.16
C PRO A 283 1.92 -3.79 -13.09
N MET A 284 2.74 -4.84 -13.16
CA MET A 284 3.77 -5.16 -12.16
C MET A 284 4.76 -4.02 -11.97
N ASP A 285 5.20 -3.38 -13.06
CA ASP A 285 6.12 -2.25 -13.01
C ASP A 285 5.49 -1.03 -12.35
N LEU A 286 4.21 -0.75 -12.63
CA LEU A 286 3.47 0.33 -11.97
C LEU A 286 3.40 0.10 -10.45
N PHE A 287 2.96 -1.09 -10.03
CA PHE A 287 2.85 -1.43 -8.61
C PHE A 287 4.21 -1.44 -7.92
N THR A 288 5.27 -1.88 -8.61
CA THR A 288 6.64 -1.83 -8.10
C THR A 288 7.12 -0.40 -7.86
N ARG A 289 6.86 0.50 -8.81
CA ARG A 289 7.25 1.91 -8.71
C ARG A 289 6.56 2.62 -7.55
N TRP A 290 5.28 2.32 -7.32
CA TRP A 290 4.52 2.85 -6.19
C TRP A 290 4.93 2.23 -4.86
N LEU A 291 5.16 0.90 -4.81
CA LEU A 291 5.64 0.21 -3.61
C LEU A 291 6.99 0.77 -3.11
N LEU A 292 7.82 1.24 -4.04
CA LEU A 292 9.15 1.77 -3.78
C LEU A 292 9.22 3.30 -3.90
N SER A 293 8.06 3.96 -3.86
CA SER A 293 7.89 5.41 -3.93
C SER A 293 8.76 6.16 -2.90
N SER A 294 9.09 7.40 -3.20
CA SER A 294 9.69 8.29 -2.20
C SER A 294 8.58 8.98 -1.39
N PRO A 295 8.73 9.13 -0.07
CA PRO A 295 7.79 9.93 0.70
C PRO A 295 7.92 11.40 0.28
N VAL A 296 6.80 12.07 0.08
CA VAL A 296 6.71 13.50 -0.21
C VAL A 296 5.67 14.14 0.70
N GLY A 297 5.94 15.36 1.15
CA GLY A 297 5.08 16.05 2.12
C GLY A 297 5.73 16.20 3.49
N PRO A 298 4.93 16.34 4.56
CA PRO A 298 5.43 16.81 5.85
C PRO A 298 6.33 15.78 6.51
N ARG A 299 7.38 16.32 7.16
CA ARG A 299 8.35 15.59 7.97
C ARG A 299 8.06 15.83 9.43
N LYS A 300 8.60 14.96 10.29
CA LYS A 300 8.62 15.21 11.73
C LYS A 300 9.41 16.48 12.02
N ALA A 301 8.92 17.30 12.94
CA ALA A 301 9.67 18.44 13.43
C ALA A 301 10.96 17.93 14.09
N SER A 302 12.13 18.31 13.56
CA SER A 302 13.41 18.02 14.20
C SER A 302 13.62 18.99 15.36
N ASN A 303 13.86 18.48 16.57
CA ASN A 303 14.17 19.27 17.77
C ASN A 303 15.53 20.01 17.70
N THR A 304 16.05 20.35 16.51
CA THR A 304 17.39 20.94 16.33
C THR A 304 17.42 22.47 16.30
N ASP A 305 16.31 23.15 16.59
CA ASP A 305 16.29 24.61 16.72
C ASP A 305 16.33 25.03 18.20
N GLU A 306 17.41 24.67 18.90
CA GLU A 306 17.85 25.37 20.13
C GLU A 306 19.39 25.51 20.11
N GLU A 307 19.88 26.54 19.41
CA GLU A 307 21.14 27.25 19.74
C GLU A 307 20.88 28.76 19.76
#